data_AF-A0A354FBK4-F1
#
_entry.id   AF-A0A354FBK4-F1
#
_cell.length_a   1.000
_cell.length_b   1.000
_cell.length_c   1.000
_cell.angle_alpha   90.00
_cell.angle_beta   90.00
_cell.angle_gamma   90.00
#
_symmetry.space_group_name_H-M   'P 1'
#
loop_
_entity.id
_entity.type
_entity.pdbx_description
1 polymer ?
#
loop_
_entity_poly.entity_id
_entity_poly.type
_entity_poly.pdbx_seq_one_letter_code
_entity_poly.pdbx_strand_id
1 'polypeptide(L)'
;MQTIHSQVEKIFRETLPGVIPDFEVREQQIQMGMMVERGLSHDQHVIAEAGTGTGKSYAYLIPLSFVLADDAKAVVSTATIALQEQLLKKDIPFLESVLGIDFHAELAKGKGNYLCLLRFQEEMQSRGLFPENDHMDRLQDWIGQTET
;
A
#
# COMPACT_ATOMS: atom_id res chain seq x y z
N MET A 1 -21.67 21.52 5.48
CA MET A 1 -20.83 20.32 5.62
C MET A 1 -20.85 19.58 4.29
N GLN A 2 -19.70 19.39 3.64
CA GLN A 2 -19.60 18.49 2.49
C GLN A 2 -19.64 17.04 3.04
N THR A 3 -20.41 16.16 2.40
CA THR A 3 -20.43 14.73 2.76
C THR A 3 -19.17 14.04 2.23
N ILE A 4 -18.72 12.95 2.86
CA ILE A 4 -17.58 12.14 2.40
C ILE A 4 -17.75 11.77 0.92
N HIS A 5 -18.95 11.35 0.54
CA HIS A 5 -19.39 11.17 -0.85
C HIS A 5 -18.96 12.31 -1.79
N SER A 6 -19.27 13.57 -1.45
CA SER A 6 -18.92 14.73 -2.29
C SER A 6 -17.41 15.02 -2.33
N GLN A 7 -16.68 14.67 -1.26
CA GLN A 7 -15.23 14.85 -1.20
C GLN A 7 -14.51 13.82 -2.07
N VAL A 8 -14.94 12.56 -2.05
CA VAL A 8 -14.38 11.50 -2.91
C VAL A 8 -14.53 11.88 -4.38
N GLU A 9 -15.71 12.32 -4.80
CA GLU A 9 -15.93 12.74 -6.19
C GLU A 9 -15.06 13.95 -6.57
N LYS A 10 -14.97 14.95 -5.68
CA LYS A 10 -14.13 16.13 -5.89
C LYS A 10 -12.66 15.76 -6.08
N ILE A 11 -12.13 14.81 -5.31
CA ILE A 11 -10.74 14.37 -5.45
C ILE A 11 -10.47 13.83 -6.85
N PHE A 12 -11.35 12.97 -7.38
CA PHE A 12 -11.17 12.41 -8.72
C PHE A 12 -11.35 13.44 -9.84
N ARG A 13 -12.30 14.37 -9.69
CA ARG A 13 -12.67 15.31 -10.76
C ARG A 13 -11.83 16.60 -10.77
N GLU A 14 -11.28 17.00 -9.63
CA GLU A 14 -10.59 18.28 -9.47
C GLU A 14 -9.15 18.10 -8.96
N THR A 15 -8.97 17.37 -7.85
CA THR A 15 -7.66 17.29 -7.19
C THR A 15 -6.64 16.48 -8.01
N LEU A 16 -6.98 15.26 -8.42
CA LEU A 16 -6.05 14.42 -9.19
C LEU A 16 -5.66 15.01 -10.55
N PRO A 17 -6.59 15.58 -11.35
CA PRO A 17 -6.25 16.30 -12.57
C PRO A 17 -5.33 17.51 -12.36
N GLY A 18 -5.43 18.17 -11.20
CA GLY A 18 -4.58 19.32 -10.86
C GLY A 18 -3.13 18.94 -10.51
N VAL A 19 -2.87 17.69 -10.13
CA VAL A 19 -1.56 17.24 -9.65
C VAL A 19 -0.86 16.28 -10.60
N ILE A 20 -1.61 15.40 -11.27
CA ILE A 20 -1.06 14.39 -12.18
C ILE A 20 -1.12 14.93 -13.62
N PRO A 21 0.02 15.14 -14.30
CA PRO A 21 0.03 15.51 -15.72
C PRO A 21 -0.71 14.45 -16.56
N ASP A 22 -1.51 14.91 -17.51
CA ASP A 22 -2.29 14.05 -18.42
C ASP A 22 -3.22 13.05 -17.72
N PHE A 23 -3.69 13.38 -16.51
CA PHE A 23 -4.65 12.55 -15.80
C PHE A 23 -6.00 12.52 -16.51
N GLU A 24 -6.35 11.33 -16.99
CA GLU A 24 -7.65 11.05 -17.56
C GLU A 24 -8.64 10.71 -16.45
N VAL A 25 -9.66 11.55 -16.28
CA VAL A 25 -10.80 11.28 -15.39
C VAL A 25 -11.62 10.13 -15.97
N ARG A 26 -11.73 9.03 -15.22
CA ARG A 26 -12.46 7.82 -15.65
C ARG A 26 -13.68 7.62 -14.78
N GLU A 27 -14.86 7.66 -15.40
CA GLU A 27 -16.13 7.51 -14.67
C GLU A 27 -16.21 6.17 -13.92
N GLN A 28 -15.71 5.08 -14.50
CA GLN A 28 -15.66 3.77 -13.84
C GLN A 28 -14.83 3.78 -12.54
N GLN A 29 -13.75 4.56 -12.49
CA GLN A 29 -12.92 4.70 -11.29
C GLN A 29 -13.68 5.46 -10.19
N ILE A 30 -14.39 6.53 -10.58
CA ILE A 30 -15.24 7.31 -9.68
C ILE A 30 -16.36 6.42 -9.14
N GLN A 31 -17.11 5.74 -10.00
CA GLN A 31 -18.20 4.84 -9.59
C GLN A 31 -17.71 3.77 -8.61
N MET A 32 -16.56 3.14 -8.87
CA MET A 32 -15.96 2.21 -7.92
C MET A 32 -15.63 2.87 -6.58
N GLY A 33 -15.03 4.07 -6.58
CA GLY A 33 -14.74 4.80 -5.35
C GLY A 33 -15.99 5.16 -4.55
N MET A 34 -17.06 5.57 -5.22
CA MET A 34 -18.35 5.84 -4.60
C MET A 34 -19.01 4.57 -4.04
N MET A 35 -18.86 3.43 -4.73
CA MET A 35 -19.33 2.15 -4.21
C MET A 35 -18.58 1.75 -2.94
N VAL A 36 -17.25 1.88 -2.94
CA VAL A 36 -16.41 1.57 -1.76
C VAL A 36 -16.76 2.50 -0.59
N GLU A 37 -16.89 3.81 -0.82
CA GLU A 37 -17.30 4.79 0.19
C GLU A 37 -18.64 4.43 0.84
N ARG A 38 -19.65 4.08 0.03
CA ARG A 38 -20.95 3.65 0.54
C ARG A 38 -20.86 2.36 1.34
N GLY A 39 -20.08 1.38 0.86
CA GLY A 39 -19.86 0.12 1.55
C GLY A 39 -19.26 0.32 2.93
N LEU A 40 -18.23 1.16 3.02
CA LEU A 40 -17.57 1.52 4.28
C LEU A 40 -18.52 2.27 5.23
N SER A 41 -19.32 3.22 4.72
CA SER A 41 -20.19 4.06 5.54
C SER A 41 -21.45 3.35 6.06
N HIS A 42 -21.84 2.23 5.46
CA HIS A 42 -23.07 1.50 5.78
C HIS A 42 -22.83 0.05 6.23
N ASP A 43 -21.57 -0.33 6.50
CA ASP A 43 -21.18 -1.70 6.87
C ASP A 43 -21.63 -2.76 5.85
N GLN A 44 -21.49 -2.47 4.56
CA GLN A 44 -21.92 -3.35 3.46
C GLN A 44 -20.73 -3.90 2.67
N HIS A 45 -20.88 -5.16 2.23
CA HIS A 45 -19.95 -5.77 1.29
C HIS A 45 -20.20 -5.24 -0.13
N VAL A 46 -19.11 -4.86 -0.81
CA VAL A 46 -19.12 -4.34 -2.17
C VAL A 46 -18.33 -5.27 -3.06
N ILE A 47 -18.92 -5.63 -4.20
CA ILE A 47 -18.24 -6.38 -5.26
C ILE A 47 -18.21 -5.48 -6.49
N ALA A 48 -17.01 -5.24 -7.01
CA ALA A 48 -16.80 -4.44 -8.20
C ALA A 48 -15.77 -5.12 -9.11
N GLU A 49 -16.09 -5.21 -10.40
CA GLU A 49 -15.14 -5.58 -11.43
C GLU A 49 -14.57 -4.31 -12.07
N ALA A 50 -13.25 -4.19 -12.09
CA ALA A 50 -12.58 -3.07 -12.74
C ALA A 50 -11.46 -3.60 -13.65
N GLY A 51 -11.45 -3.14 -14.91
CA GLY A 51 -10.46 -3.52 -15.92
C GLY A 51 -9.03 -3.16 -15.52
N THR A 52 -8.01 -3.82 -16.07
CA THR A 52 -6.59 -3.48 -15.82
C THR A 52 -6.26 -2.05 -16.25
N GLY A 53 -5.33 -1.39 -15.55
CA GLY A 53 -4.91 -0.01 -15.88
C GLY A 53 -5.90 1.11 -15.50
N THR A 54 -7.07 0.80 -14.94
CA THR A 54 -8.12 1.79 -14.58
C THR A 54 -7.84 2.63 -13.33
N GLY A 55 -6.68 2.45 -12.68
CA GLY A 55 -6.36 3.16 -11.43
C GLY A 55 -7.15 2.65 -10.21
N LYS A 56 -7.43 1.34 -10.16
CA LYS A 56 -8.15 0.66 -9.07
C LYS A 56 -7.64 1.02 -7.68
N SER A 57 -6.32 1.18 -7.51
CA SER A 57 -5.72 1.51 -6.22
C SER A 57 -6.35 2.76 -5.61
N TYR A 58 -6.45 3.84 -6.38
CA TYR A 58 -7.01 5.09 -5.89
C TYR A 58 -8.51 4.98 -5.60
N ALA A 59 -9.23 4.17 -6.37
CA ALA A 59 -10.66 3.92 -6.16
C ALA A 59 -10.97 3.36 -4.78
N TYR A 60 -10.12 2.49 -4.20
CA TYR A 60 -10.33 2.04 -2.82
C TYR A 60 -9.52 2.82 -1.77
N LEU A 61 -8.33 3.34 -2.10
CA LEU A 61 -7.50 4.06 -1.12
C LEU A 61 -8.07 5.42 -0.72
N ILE A 62 -8.61 6.18 -1.68
CA ILE A 62 -9.20 7.50 -1.40
C ILE A 62 -10.37 7.39 -0.40
N PRO A 63 -11.41 6.56 -0.62
CA PRO A 63 -12.48 6.44 0.36
C PRO A 63 -12.01 5.84 1.70
N LEU A 64 -11.03 4.91 1.69
CA LEU A 64 -10.42 4.39 2.92
C LEU A 64 -9.76 5.50 3.76
N SER A 65 -9.16 6.51 3.13
CA SER A 65 -8.52 7.63 3.82
C SER A 65 -9.43 8.38 4.79
N PHE A 66 -10.71 8.51 4.41
CA PHE A 66 -11.70 9.18 5.24
C PHE A 66 -12.11 8.34 6.44
N VAL A 67 -12.08 7.02 6.32
CA VAL A 67 -12.36 6.10 7.44
C VAL A 67 -11.18 6.05 8.41
N LEU A 68 -9.95 6.08 7.92
CA LEU A 68 -8.75 6.10 8.76
C LEU A 68 -8.63 7.37 9.60
N ALA A 69 -9.19 8.49 9.14
CA ALA A 69 -9.26 9.73 9.91
C ALA A 69 -10.07 9.60 11.22
N ASP A 70 -10.93 8.58 11.33
CA ASP A 70 -11.77 8.30 12.49
C ASP A 70 -11.14 7.24 13.45
N ASP A 71 -9.81 7.13 13.49
CA ASP A 71 -9.03 6.19 14.33
C ASP A 71 -9.29 4.69 14.03
N ALA A 72 -9.80 4.41 12.83
CA ALA A 72 -10.05 3.06 12.34
C ALA A 72 -8.79 2.45 11.70
N LYS A 73 -8.79 1.12 11.54
CA LYS A 73 -7.73 0.38 10.84
C LYS A 73 -8.30 -0.31 9.60
N ALA A 74 -7.55 -0.26 8.50
CA ALA A 74 -7.91 -0.91 7.24
C ALA A 74 -6.89 -1.99 6.88
N VAL A 75 -7.36 -3.04 6.21
CA VAL A 75 -6.51 -4.08 5.63
C VAL A 75 -6.77 -4.14 4.13
N VAL A 76 -5.72 -3.90 3.34
CA VAL A 76 -5.77 -4.06 1.88
C VAL A 76 -5.07 -5.37 1.52
N SER A 77 -5.81 -6.31 0.92
CA SER A 77 -5.26 -7.58 0.44
C SER A 77 -5.13 -7.55 -1.09
N THR A 78 -3.99 -7.99 -1.61
CA THR A 78 -3.72 -8.08 -3.05
C THR A 78 -2.91 -9.34 -3.38
N ALA A 79 -2.90 -9.71 -4.66
CA ALA A 79 -2.47 -11.04 -5.11
C ALA A 79 -0.97 -11.32 -4.95
N THR A 80 -0.10 -10.31 -5.02
CA THR A 80 1.36 -10.52 -5.02
C THR A 80 2.09 -9.49 -4.15
N ILE A 81 3.28 -9.86 -3.66
CA ILE A 81 4.15 -8.97 -2.88
C ILE A 81 4.53 -7.72 -3.69
N ALA A 82 4.77 -7.87 -4.99
CA ALA A 82 5.08 -6.73 -5.87
C ALA A 82 3.94 -5.69 -5.92
N LEU A 83 2.68 -6.14 -5.94
CA LEU A 83 1.53 -5.25 -5.87
C LEU A 83 1.42 -4.58 -4.50
N GLN A 84 1.71 -5.29 -3.42
CA GLN A 84 1.72 -4.70 -2.07
C GLN A 84 2.82 -3.63 -1.94
N GLU A 85 4.02 -3.90 -2.46
CA GLU A 85 5.12 -2.94 -2.47
C GLU A 85 4.83 -1.72 -3.34
N GLN A 86 4.10 -1.89 -4.46
CA GLN A 86 3.63 -0.76 -5.26
C GLN A 86 2.71 0.15 -4.44
N LEU A 87 1.79 -0.42 -3.65
CA LEU A 87 0.92 0.37 -2.79
C LEU A 87 1.74 1.16 -1.77
N LEU A 88 2.64 0.48 -1.05
CA LEU A 88 3.41 1.08 0.03
C LEU A 88 4.41 2.14 -0.46
N LYS A 89 5.12 1.89 -1.58
CA LYS A 89 6.23 2.75 -2.03
C LYS A 89 5.80 3.83 -3.02
N LYS A 90 4.60 3.73 -3.60
CA LYS A 90 4.14 4.63 -4.66
C LYS A 90 2.75 5.17 -4.40
N ASP A 91 1.73 4.31 -4.38
CA ASP A 91 0.34 4.77 -4.41
C ASP A 91 -0.04 5.49 -3.11
N ILE A 92 0.36 4.97 -1.95
CA ILE A 92 0.09 5.58 -0.62
C ILE A 92 0.87 6.89 -0.42
N PRO A 93 2.21 6.94 -0.60
CA PRO A 93 2.97 8.20 -0.45
C PRO A 93 2.51 9.30 -1.41
N PHE A 94 2.08 8.90 -2.62
CA PHE A 94 1.49 9.83 -3.56
C PHE A 94 0.18 10.42 -3.00
N LEU A 95 -0.74 9.59 -2.50
CA LEU A 95 -2.01 10.07 -1.94
C LEU A 95 -1.80 10.89 -0.66
N GLU A 96 -0.84 10.56 0.19
CA GLU A 96 -0.42 11.38 1.34
C GLU A 96 -0.07 12.80 0.90
N SER A 97 0.79 12.93 -0.12
CA SER A 97 1.24 14.22 -0.63
C SER A 97 0.10 15.07 -1.24
N VAL A 98 -0.91 14.42 -1.81
CA VAL A 98 -2.02 15.07 -2.50
C VAL A 98 -3.14 15.47 -1.53
N LEU A 99 -3.46 14.58 -0.59
CA LEU A 99 -4.59 14.74 0.32
C LEU A 99 -4.20 15.49 1.60
N GLY A 100 -2.91 15.55 1.93
CA GLY A 100 -2.43 16.14 3.18
C GLY A 100 -2.88 15.35 4.41
N ILE A 101 -3.06 14.04 4.25
CA ILE A 101 -3.45 13.09 5.31
C ILE A 101 -2.23 12.22 5.60
N ASP A 102 -1.98 11.92 6.87
CA ASP A 102 -0.93 11.00 7.31
C ASP A 102 -1.47 9.55 7.26
N PHE A 103 -0.91 8.71 6.39
CA PHE A 103 -1.32 7.33 6.24
C PHE A 103 -0.21 6.40 6.74
N HIS A 104 -0.30 6.02 8.01
CA HIS A 104 0.57 4.96 8.51
C HIS A 104 0.17 3.61 7.90
N ALA A 105 0.99 3.10 6.98
CA ALA A 105 0.78 1.83 6.29
C ALA A 105 1.98 0.91 6.46
N GLU A 106 1.70 -0.36 6.73
CA GLU A 106 2.73 -1.39 6.95
C GLU A 106 2.47 -2.63 6.09
N LEU A 107 3.54 -3.33 5.76
CA LEU A 107 3.51 -4.45 4.82
C LEU A 107 3.60 -5.81 5.51
N ALA A 108 2.50 -6.56 5.50
CA ALA A 108 2.45 -7.90 6.04
C ALA A 108 2.80 -8.97 4.98
N LYS A 109 3.99 -9.58 5.07
CA LYS A 109 4.40 -10.70 4.20
C LYS A 109 4.37 -12.03 4.97
N GLY A 110 4.36 -13.15 4.24
CA GLY A 110 4.57 -14.46 4.86
C GLY A 110 5.99 -14.61 5.42
N LYS A 111 6.17 -15.38 6.52
CA LYS A 111 7.46 -15.57 7.23
C LYS A 111 8.65 -15.93 6.33
N GLY A 112 8.42 -16.62 5.22
CA GLY A 112 9.47 -17.00 4.27
C GLY A 112 10.10 -15.81 3.51
N ASN A 113 9.53 -14.61 3.64
CA ASN A 113 10.06 -13.38 3.08
C ASN A 113 10.94 -12.59 4.06
N TYR A 114 11.19 -13.13 5.25
CA TYR A 114 12.02 -12.51 6.28
C TYR A 114 13.22 -13.42 6.60
N LEU A 115 14.38 -12.80 6.83
CA LEU A 115 15.55 -13.51 7.31
C LEU A 115 15.32 -13.94 8.76
N CYS A 116 15.58 -15.22 9.06
CA CYS A 116 15.58 -15.70 10.43
C CYS A 116 16.92 -15.34 11.09
N LEU A 117 16.91 -14.29 11.93
CA LEU A 117 18.11 -13.81 12.62
C LEU A 117 18.76 -14.87 13.52
N LEU A 118 17.95 -15.71 14.18
CA LEU A 118 18.47 -16.79 15.01
C LEU A 118 19.28 -17.80 14.18
N ARG A 119 18.73 -18.29 13.07
CA ARG A 119 19.44 -19.23 12.18
C ARG A 119 20.67 -18.60 11.56
N PHE A 120 20.60 -17.31 11.21
CA PHE A 120 21.76 -16.58 10.72
C PHE A 120 22.89 -16.52 11.76
N GLN A 121 22.57 -16.25 13.03
CA GLN A 121 23.55 -16.24 14.12
C GLN A 121 24.18 -17.62 14.38
N GLU A 122 23.39 -18.69 14.35
CA GLU A 122 23.87 -20.07 14.50
C GLU A 122 24.89 -20.44 13.41
N GLU A 123 24.59 -20.09 12.15
CA GLU A 123 25.50 -20.32 11.02
C GLU A 123 26.76 -19.43 11.08
N MET A 124 26.68 -18.25 11.69
CA MET A 124 27.86 -17.41 11.94
C MET A 124 28.80 -17.96 13.01
N GLN A 125 28.26 -18.63 14.02
CA GLN A 125 29.07 -19.25 15.07
C GLN A 125 29.71 -20.57 14.63
N SER A 126 29.09 -21.28 13.67
CA SER A 126 29.59 -22.55 13.14
C SER A 126 30.67 -22.38 12.06
N ARG A 127 30.99 -21.15 11.64
CA ARG A 127 32.01 -20.86 10.62
C ARG A 127 33.40 -21.35 11.04
N GLY A 128 34.00 -22.21 10.21
CA GLY A 128 35.38 -22.67 10.37
C GLY A 128 36.42 -21.60 9.99
N LEU A 129 37.70 -21.88 10.27
CA LEU A 129 38.85 -20.97 10.07
C LEU A 129 39.12 -20.59 8.59
N PHE A 130 38.57 -21.34 7.64
CA PHE A 130 38.65 -21.08 6.21
C PHE A 130 37.23 -21.00 5.63
N PRO A 131 36.58 -19.83 5.67
CA PRO A 131 35.27 -19.67 5.07
C PRO A 131 35.41 -19.71 3.54
N GLU A 132 34.94 -20.80 2.92
CA GLU A 132 34.90 -20.94 1.46
C GLU A 132 33.75 -20.12 0.81
N ASN A 133 32.87 -19.53 1.62
CA ASN A 133 31.60 -18.96 1.17
C ASN A 133 31.45 -17.46 1.51
N ASP A 134 31.65 -16.61 0.50
CA ASP A 134 31.43 -15.15 0.43
C ASP A 134 29.98 -14.70 0.71
N HIS A 135 29.01 -15.63 0.60
CA HIS A 135 27.58 -15.29 0.68
C HIS A 135 27.11 -14.80 2.06
N MET A 136 27.71 -15.26 3.15
CA MET A 136 27.24 -14.86 4.48
C MET A 136 27.78 -13.49 4.90
N ASP A 137 28.94 -13.09 4.42
CA ASP A 137 29.46 -11.73 4.64
C ASP A 137 28.55 -10.72 3.93
N ARG A 138 28.10 -11.05 2.72
CA ARG A 138 27.10 -10.25 1.98
C ARG A 138 25.75 -10.19 2.69
N LEU A 139 25.31 -11.28 3.33
CA LEU A 139 24.10 -11.27 4.16
C LEU A 139 24.29 -10.40 5.41
N GLN A 140 25.45 -10.44 6.05
CA GLN A 140 25.77 -9.61 7.20
C GLN A 140 25.73 -8.12 6.83
N ASP A 141 26.35 -7.74 5.71
CA ASP A 141 26.32 -6.38 5.19
C ASP A 141 24.90 -5.94 4.86
N TRP A 142 24.10 -6.82 4.27
CA TRP A 142 22.70 -6.54 3.93
C TRP A 142 21.82 -6.34 5.18
N ILE A 143 22.01 -7.15 6.23
CA ILE A 143 21.28 -6.97 7.50
C ILE A 143 21.57 -5.59 8.09
N GLY A 144 22.81 -5.11 8.04
CA GLY A 144 23.18 -3.78 8.53
C GLY A 144 22.59 -2.61 7.76
N GLN A 145 22.06 -2.86 6.55
CA GLN A 145 21.51 -1.83 5.64
C GLN A 145 19.97 -1.87 5.54
N THR A 146 19.32 -2.83 6.19
CA THR A 146 17.85 -3.02 6.09
C THR A 146 17.14 -2.60 7.36
N GLU A 147 16.01 -1.92 7.18
CA GLU A 147 15.09 -1.52 8.27
C GLU A 147 13.90 -2.49 8.30
N THR A 148 13.28 -2.66 9.47
CA THR A 148 12.14 -3.58 9.70
C THR A 148 10.86 -2.80 9.95
#